data_AF-A0A7J4AZ23-F1
#
_entry.id   AF-A0A7J4AZ23-F1
#
_cell.length_a   1.000
_cell.length_b   1.000
_cell.length_c   1.000
_cell.angle_alpha   90.00
_cell.angle_beta   90.00
_cell.angle_gamma   90.00
#
_symmetry.space_group_name_H-M   'P 1'
#
loop_
_entity.id
_entity.type
_entity.pdbx_description
1 polymer ?
#
loop_
_entity_poly.entity_id
_entity_poly.type
_entity_poly.pdbx_seq_one_letter_code
_entity_poly.pdbx_strand_id
1 'polypeptide(L)' 'MLMKSVLEEMVRNSIDESYLEVRINNENAIRLYKKLGFKVVRELPHYYLDGTTGLLMVKKLR' A
#
# COMPACT_ATOMS: atom_id res chain seq x y z
N MET A 1 5.61 -10.58 11.70
CA MET A 1 5.50 -9.21 11.13
C MET A 1 4.03 -8.91 10.91
N LEU A 2 3.48 -7.85 11.53
CA LEU A 2 2.04 -7.55 11.55
C LEU A 2 1.39 -7.55 10.15
N MET A 3 2.04 -6.89 9.17
CA MET A 3 1.51 -6.82 7.80
C MET A 3 1.30 -8.18 7.13
N LYS A 4 2.16 -9.18 7.40
CA LYS A 4 1.99 -10.53 6.84
C LYS A 4 0.72 -11.18 7.39
N SER A 5 0.54 -11.13 8.71
CA SER A 5 -0.62 -11.71 9.37
C SER A 5 -1.94 -11.07 8.91
N VAL A 6 -1.96 -9.75 8.70
CA VAL A 6 -3.14 -9.05 8.17
C VAL A 6 -3.44 -9.48 6.72
N LEU A 7 -2.42 -9.54 5.85
CA LEU A 7 -2.60 -9.95 4.46
C LEU A 7 -3.06 -11.42 4.35
N GLU A 8 -2.52 -12.30 5.20
CA GLU A 8 -2.96 -13.70 5.28
C GLU A 8 -4.42 -13.82 5.74
N GLU A 9 -4.84 -12.99 6.70
CA GLU A 9 -6.24 -12.93 7.13
C GLU A 9 -7.16 -12.40 6.02
N MET A 10 -6.73 -11.38 5.28
CA MET A 10 -7.49 -10.86 4.13
C MET A 10 -7.69 -11.96 3.06
N VAL A 11 -6.66 -12.75 2.77
CA VAL A 11 -6.76 -13.91 1.85
C VAL A 11 -7.75 -14.94 2.40
N ARG A 12 -7.69 -15.28 3.70
CA ARG A 12 -8.64 -16.22 4.33
C ARG A 12 -10.10 -15.75 4.23
N ASN A 13 -10.33 -14.44 4.29
CA ASN A 13 -11.65 -13.83 4.14
C ASN A 13 -12.04 -13.56 2.68
N SER A 14 -11.33 -14.15 1.71
CA SER A 14 -11.62 -14.01 0.27
C SER A 14 -11.64 -12.55 -0.23
N ILE A 15 -10.81 -11.69 0.37
CA ILE A 15 -10.62 -10.32 -0.12
C ILE A 15 -9.77 -10.35 -1.39
N ASP A 16 -10.22 -9.69 -2.45
CA ASP A 16 -9.54 -9.73 -3.75
C ASP A 16 -8.32 -8.81 -3.83
N GLU A 17 -8.39 -7.62 -3.23
CA GLU A 17 -7.32 -6.61 -3.32
C GLU A 17 -7.15 -5.82 -2.01
N SER A 18 -5.92 -5.42 -1.72
CA SER A 18 -5.57 -4.52 -0.62
C SER A 18 -4.97 -3.24 -1.17
N TYR A 19 -5.43 -2.10 -0.65
CA TYR A 19 -5.02 -0.76 -1.05
C TYR A 19 -4.42 -0.03 0.15
N LEU A 20 -3.49 0.87 -0.12
CA LEU A 20 -2.96 1.82 0.85
C LEU A 20 -2.43 3.07 0.15
N GLU A 21 -2.35 4.16 0.88
CA GLU A 21 -1.65 5.37 0.48
C GLU A 21 -0.40 5.59 1.32
N VAL A 22 0.69 5.99 0.66
CA VAL A 22 1.95 6.31 1.32
C VAL A 22 2.53 7.61 0.77
N ARG A 23 3.15 8.44 1.62
CA ARG A 23 3.85 9.66 1.18
C ARG A 23 4.94 9.32 0.16
N ILE A 24 5.03 10.10 -0.91
CA ILE A 24 6.01 9.89 -1.99
C ILE A 24 7.47 9.88 -1.49
N ASN A 25 7.76 10.63 -0.41
CA ASN A 25 9.09 10.72 0.19
C ASN A 25 9.36 9.69 1.30
N ASN A 26 8.41 8.79 1.62
CA ASN A 26 8.62 7.73 2.61
C ASN A 26 9.21 6.48 1.96
N GLU A 27 10.47 6.58 1.54
CA GLU A 27 11.15 5.49 0.82
C GLU A 27 11.20 4.17 1.60
N ASN A 28 11.31 4.24 2.92
CA ASN A 28 11.33 3.06 3.79
C ASN A 28 10.02 2.27 3.70
N ALA A 29 8.88 2.96 3.83
CA ALA A 29 7.57 2.34 3.71
C ALA A 29 7.32 1.85 2.28
N ILE A 30 7.67 2.65 1.26
CA ILE A 30 7.54 2.25 -0.15
C ILE A 30 8.33 0.96 -0.43
N ARG A 31 9.58 0.86 0.05
CA ARG A 31 10.38 -0.37 -0.08
C ARG A 31 9.75 -1.55 0.64
N LEU A 32 9.21 -1.35 1.85
CA LEU A 32 8.51 -2.39 2.60
C LEU A 32 7.29 -2.90 1.81
N TYR A 33 6.40 -2.01 1.33
CA TYR A 33 5.21 -2.42 0.61
C TYR A 33 5.53 -3.09 -0.73
N LYS A 34 6.54 -2.60 -1.46
CA LYS A 34 7.04 -3.29 -2.67
C LYS A 34 7.51 -4.72 -2.36
N LYS A 35 8.27 -4.93 -1.27
CA LYS A 35 8.70 -6.27 -0.82
C LYS A 35 7.52 -7.18 -0.45
N LEU A 36 6.38 -6.62 -0.05
CA LEU A 36 5.16 -7.36 0.25
C LEU A 36 4.27 -7.63 -0.97
N GLY A 37 4.66 -7.14 -2.16
CA GLY A 37 3.96 -7.36 -3.42
C GLY A 37 3.01 -6.23 -3.83
N PHE A 38 3.00 -5.11 -3.11
CA PHE A 38 2.23 -3.93 -3.54
C PHE A 38 2.91 -3.22 -4.71
N LYS A 39 2.11 -2.67 -5.61
CA LYS A 39 2.54 -1.90 -6.77
C LYS A 39 1.95 -0.49 -6.71
N VAL A 40 2.74 0.52 -7.07
CA VAL A 40 2.20 1.88 -7.25
C VAL A 40 1.31 1.87 -8.48
N VAL A 41 0.07 2.34 -8.34
CA VAL A 41 -0.90 2.40 -9.45
C VAL A 41 -1.29 3.83 -9.81
N ARG A 42 -1.10 4.79 -8.88
CA ARG A 42 -1.50 6.19 -9.08
C ARG A 42 -0.75 7.11 -8.12
N GLU A 43 -0.41 8.30 -8.59
CA GLU A 43 -0.02 9.44 -7.73
C GLU A 43 -1.27 10.24 -7.35
N LEU A 44 -1.33 10.67 -6.09
CA LEU A 44 -2.42 11.44 -5.51
C LEU A 44 -1.87 12.83 -5.14
N PRO A 45 -1.95 13.82 -6.05
CA PRO A 45 -1.46 15.18 -5.78
C PRO A 45 -2.17 15.78 -4.56
N HIS A 46 -1.41 16.45 -3.69
CA HIS A 46 -1.93 17.12 -2.49
C HIS A 46 -2.77 16.23 -1.55
N TYR A 47 -2.48 14.91 -1.52
CA TYR A 47 -3.22 13.96 -0.70
C TYR A 47 -3.06 14.19 0.80
N TYR A 48 -1.86 14.59 1.24
CA TYR A 48 -1.61 14.93 2.63
C TYR A 48 -1.85 16.42 2.87
N LEU A 49 -2.23 16.78 4.11
CA LEU A 49 -2.60 18.16 4.49
C LEU A 49 -1.51 19.21 4.22
N ASP A 50 -0.25 18.80 4.24
CA ASP A 50 0.90 19.66 3.92
C ASP A 50 1.14 19.83 2.40
N GLY A 51 0.21 19.31 1.57
CA GLY A 51 0.31 19.35 0.11
C GLY A 51 1.18 18.25 -0.48
N THR A 52 1.77 17.36 0.33
CA THR A 52 2.62 16.26 -0.17
C THR A 52 1.81 15.27 -0.98
N THR A 53 2.38 14.85 -2.11
CA THR A 53 1.82 13.78 -2.96
C THR A 53 1.81 12.44 -2.22
N GLY A 54 0.66 11.76 -2.26
CA GLY A 54 0.52 10.37 -1.87
C GLY A 54 0.69 9.43 -3.06
N LEU A 55 1.09 8.19 -2.80
CA LEU A 55 1.12 7.10 -3.77
C LEU A 55 0.04 6.11 -3.37
N LEU A 56 -0.91 5.85 -4.26
CA LEU A 56 -1.82 4.72 -4.12
C LEU A 56 -1.07 3.45 -4.52
N MET A 57 -0.96 2.52 -3.59
CA MET A 57 -0.35 1.22 -3.80
C MET A 57 -1.37 0.09 -3.63
N VAL A 58 -1.32 -0.88 -4.54
CA VAL A 58 -2.29 -1.98 -4.60
C VAL A 58 -1.57 -3.32 -4.62
N LYS A 59 -2.10 -4.27 -3.87
CA LYS A 59 -1.74 -5.69 -3.96
C LYS A 59 -2.99 -6.50 -4.25
N LYS A 60 -2.99 -7.21 -5.39
CA LYS A 60 -3.95 -8.29 -5.64
C LYS A 60 -3.64 -9.45 -4.70
N LEU A 61 -4.67 -9.96 -4.04
CA LEU A 61 -4.62 -11.10 -3.13
C LEU A 61 -5.21 -12.36 -3.76
N ARG A 62 -5.90 -12.19 -4.89
CA ARG A 62 -6.49 -13.25 -5.72
C ARG A 62 -6.11 -13.09 -7.18
#